data_AF-A0A0P8BRZ7-F1
#
_entry.id   AF-A0A0P8BRZ7-F1
#
_cell.length_a   1.000
_cell.length_b   1.000
_cell.length_c   1.000
_cell.angle_alpha   90.00
_cell.angle_beta   90.00
_cell.angle_gamma   90.00
#
_symmetry.space_group_name_H-M   'P 1'
#
loop_
_entity.id
_entity.type
_entity.pdbx_description
1 polymer ?
#
loop_
_entity_poly.entity_id
_entity_poly.type
_entity_poly.pdbx_seq_one_letter_code
_entity_poly.pdbx_strand_id
1 'polypeptide(L)'
;MRFPCTLTIARSLAEELKASLQVMQITLGSMRDRQLTQWFEEQQVGVNLVQGNTVKRVSEALQPNTLLLLIASTYNVGQPALGREPEAINRANLETNMIIMNFPNA
;
A
#
# COMPACT_ATOMS: atom_id res chain seq x y z
N MET A 1 9.54 -10.52 -4.83
CA MET A 1 8.31 -11.10 -5.41
C MET A 1 7.01 -10.40 -4.98
N ARG A 2 6.90 -9.81 -3.77
CA ARG A 2 5.63 -9.25 -3.28
C ARG A 2 5.10 -8.06 -4.11
N PHE A 3 5.95 -7.08 -4.43
CA PHE A 3 5.52 -5.89 -5.18
C PHE A 3 5.01 -6.18 -6.61
N PRO A 4 5.66 -7.02 -7.44
CA PRO A 4 5.11 -7.39 -8.75
C PRO A 4 3.72 -8.04 -8.68
N CYS A 5 3.52 -9.00 -7.77
CA CYS A 5 2.23 -9.67 -7.60
C CYS A 5 1.16 -8.68 -7.12
N THR A 6 1.48 -7.86 -6.13
CA THR A 6 0.59 -6.80 -5.64
C THR A 6 0.19 -5.84 -6.76
N LEU A 7 1.15 -5.35 -7.55
CA LEU A 7 0.84 -4.40 -8.62
C LEU A 7 -0.04 -5.04 -9.70
N THR A 8 0.20 -6.31 -10.03
CA THR A 8 -0.63 -7.07 -10.98
C THR A 8 -2.07 -7.18 -10.47
N ILE A 9 -2.26 -7.58 -9.21
CA ILE A 9 -3.59 -7.66 -8.59
C ILE A 9 -4.26 -6.29 -8.55
N ALA A 10 -3.53 -5.25 -8.16
CA ALA A 10 -4.05 -3.89 -8.08
C ALA A 10 -4.52 -3.36 -9.45
N ARG A 11 -3.77 -3.67 -10.52
CA ARG A 11 -4.17 -3.35 -11.90
C ARG A 11 -5.44 -4.07 -12.31
N SER A 12 -5.50 -5.39 -12.12
CA SER A 12 -6.71 -6.16 -12.48
C SER A 12 -7.93 -5.66 -11.73
N LEU A 13 -7.80 -5.34 -10.43
CA LEU A 13 -8.91 -4.76 -9.67
C LEU A 13 -9.30 -3.38 -10.18
N ALA A 14 -8.33 -2.50 -10.49
CA ALA A 14 -8.62 -1.19 -11.04
C ALA A 14 -9.34 -1.28 -12.40
N GLU A 15 -8.93 -2.21 -13.26
CA GLU A 15 -9.56 -2.47 -14.56
C GLU A 15 -11.01 -2.96 -14.40
N GLU A 16 -11.23 -4.01 -13.60
CA GLU A 16 -12.56 -4.59 -13.38
C GLU A 16 -13.52 -3.63 -12.68
N LEU A 17 -13.02 -2.85 -11.72
CA LEU A 17 -13.82 -1.85 -10.99
C LEU A 17 -13.95 -0.52 -11.75
N LYS A 18 -13.30 -0.38 -12.92
CA LYS A 18 -13.22 0.88 -13.69
C LYS A 18 -12.74 2.06 -12.83
N ALA A 19 -11.79 1.78 -11.94
CA ALA A 19 -11.23 2.71 -10.98
C ALA A 19 -9.84 3.20 -11.42
N SER A 20 -9.40 4.34 -10.87
CA SER A 20 -8.02 4.79 -11.06
C SER A 20 -7.08 4.09 -10.07
N LEU A 21 -5.92 3.65 -10.55
CA LEU A 21 -4.88 3.08 -9.69
C LEU A 21 -3.94 4.19 -9.22
N GLN A 22 -3.81 4.35 -7.91
CA GLN A 22 -2.84 5.24 -7.28
C GLN A 22 -1.85 4.43 -6.45
N VAL A 23 -0.55 4.68 -6.63
CA VAL A 23 0.50 4.06 -5.83
C VAL A 23 1.14 5.11 -4.95
N MET A 24 1.14 4.85 -3.64
CA MET A 24 1.82 5.69 -2.66
C MET A 24 3.00 4.94 -2.07
N GLN A 25 4.16 5.58 -2.06
CA GLN A 25 5.33 5.12 -1.34
C GLN A 25 5.60 6.09 -0.20
N ILE A 26 5.44 5.59 1.03
CA ILE A 26 5.57 6.39 2.24
C ILE A 26 6.92 6.12 2.90
N THR A 27 7.70 7.17 3.15
CA THR A 27 9.01 7.06 3.84
C THR A 27 8.96 7.73 5.22
N LEU A 28 9.55 7.07 6.22
CA LEU A 28 9.70 7.64 7.58
C LEU A 28 10.91 8.59 7.71
N GLY A 29 11.75 8.67 6.68
CA GLY A 29 12.94 9.54 6.61
C GLY A 29 13.28 9.96 5.17
N SER A 30 14.44 10.58 4.98
CA SER A 30 14.90 11.12 3.69
C SER A 30 15.34 10.06 2.67
N MET A 31 15.38 8.78 3.05
CA MET A 31 15.76 7.71 2.13
C MET A 31 14.58 7.27 1.29
N ARG A 32 14.56 7.74 0.04
CA ARG A 32 13.77 7.17 -1.07
C ARG A 32 14.39 5.84 -1.45
N ASP A 33 13.56 4.80 -1.54
CA ASP A 33 13.97 3.56 -2.19
C ASP A 33 14.01 3.79 -3.71
N ARG A 34 15.21 4.10 -4.22
CA ARG A 34 15.42 4.40 -5.64
C ARG A 34 15.16 3.20 -6.52
N GLN A 35 15.48 1.99 -6.05
CA GLN A 35 15.27 0.77 -6.83
C GLN A 35 13.77 0.51 -6.99
N LEU A 36 13.00 0.66 -5.90
CA LEU A 36 11.55 0.51 -5.96
C LEU A 36 10.90 1.58 -6.85
N THR A 37 11.36 2.83 -6.76
CA THR A 37 10.75 3.88 -7.60
C THR A 37 11.07 3.66 -9.08
N GLN A 38 12.32 3.33 -9.41
CA GLN A 38 12.72 3.01 -10.78
C GLN A 38 11.91 1.83 -11.32
N TRP A 39 11.69 0.79 -10.51
CA TRP A 39 10.86 -0.34 -10.90
C TRP A 39 9.43 0.09 -11.26
N PHE A 40 8.80 0.96 -10.47
CA PHE A 40 7.46 1.47 -10.80
C PHE A 40 7.45 2.34 -12.08
N GLU A 41 8.50 3.13 -12.31
CA GLU A 41 8.68 3.91 -13.55
C GLU A 41 8.79 2.98 -14.77
N GLU A 42 9.56 1.89 -14.68
CA GLU A 42 9.64 0.84 -15.71
C GLU A 42 8.29 0.16 -15.96
N GLN A 43 7.47 0.05 -14.92
CA GLN A 43 6.09 -0.43 -15.03
C GLN A 43 5.12 0.64 -15.58
N GLN A 44 5.57 1.86 -15.88
CA GLN A 44 4.70 2.97 -16.31
C GLN A 44 3.61 3.33 -15.28
N VAL A 45 3.93 3.22 -13.99
CA VAL A 45 3.03 3.58 -12.89
C VAL A 45 3.57 4.79 -12.16
N GLY A 46 2.77 5.86 -12.09
CA GLY A 46 3.09 7.03 -11.29
C GLY A 46 3.08 6.69 -9.79
N VAL A 47 4.18 7.00 -9.10
CA VAL A 47 4.30 6.81 -7.65
C VAL A 47 4.27 8.16 -6.94
N ASN A 48 3.34 8.32 -6.02
CA ASN A 48 3.33 9.46 -5.11
C ASN A 48 4.24 9.17 -3.91
N LEU A 49 5.38 9.86 -3.87
CA LEU A 49 6.35 9.76 -2.80
C LEU A 49 5.98 10.73 -1.68
N VAL A 50 5.64 10.20 -0.51
CA VAL A 50 5.18 11.00 0.62
C VAL A 50 6.02 10.69 1.86
N GLN A 51 6.44 11.73 2.58
CA GLN A 51 7.15 11.54 3.84
C GLN A 51 6.21 11.72 5.04
N GLY A 52 6.40 10.90 6.07
CA GLY A 52 5.77 11.06 7.38
C GLY A 52 5.09 9.80 7.91
N ASN A 53 4.19 9.99 8.87
CA ASN A 53 3.47 8.89 9.50
C ASN A 53 2.53 8.19 8.51
N THR A 54 2.70 6.88 8.31
CA THR A 54 1.93 6.06 7.37
C THR A 54 0.43 6.20 7.56
N VAL A 55 -0.06 6.06 8.80
CA VAL A 55 -1.50 6.13 9.09
C VAL A 55 -2.06 7.48 8.68
N LYS A 56 -1.38 8.57 9.09
CA LYS A 56 -1.80 9.93 8.74
C LYS A 56 -1.83 10.15 7.23
N ARG A 57 -0.77 9.76 6.51
CA ARG A 57 -0.67 9.97 5.05
C ARG A 57 -1.67 9.15 4.26
N VAL A 58 -1.96 7.93 4.69
CA VAL A 58 -3.01 7.11 4.08
C VAL A 58 -4.37 7.74 4.36
N SER A 59 -4.68 8.13 5.61
CA SER A 59 -5.93 8.84 5.93
C SER A 59 -6.15 10.09 5.08
N GLU A 60 -5.11 10.90 4.87
CA GLU A 60 -5.17 12.11 4.05
C GLU A 60 -5.45 11.83 2.56
N ALA A 61 -5.05 10.65 2.06
CA ALA A 61 -5.23 10.25 0.67
C ALA A 61 -6.55 9.49 0.40
N LEU A 62 -7.15 8.91 1.43
CA LEU A 62 -8.40 8.16 1.31
C LEU A 62 -9.56 9.10 0.98
N GLN A 63 -10.25 8.79 -0.11
CA GLN A 63 -11.51 9.41 -0.48
C GLN A 63 -12.67 8.40 -0.30
N PRO A 64 -13.93 8.85 -0.20
CA PRO A 64 -15.07 7.94 -0.25
C PRO A 64 -14.98 6.99 -1.45
N ASN A 65 -15.38 5.74 -1.25
CA ASN A 65 -15.33 4.67 -2.27
C ASN A 65 -13.92 4.29 -2.76
N THR A 66 -12.88 4.56 -1.97
CA THR A 66 -11.53 4.07 -2.24
C THR A 66 -11.36 2.64 -1.72
N LEU A 67 -10.74 1.77 -2.52
CA LEU A 67 -10.26 0.46 -2.09
C LEU A 67 -8.77 0.54 -1.79
N LEU A 68 -8.39 0.37 -0.52
CA LEU A 68 -7.00 0.37 -0.08
C LEU A 68 -6.39 -1.03 -0.17
N LEU A 69 -5.25 -1.14 -0.85
CA LEU A 69 -4.45 -2.37 -0.87
C LEU A 69 -3.18 -2.19 -0.03
N LEU A 70 -2.97 -3.05 0.96
CA LEU A 70 -1.77 -3.07 1.79
C LEU A 70 -1.05 -4.41 1.67
N ILE A 71 0.28 -4.39 1.57
CA ILE A 71 1.09 -5.60 1.72
C ILE A 71 1.30 -5.82 3.21
N ALA A 72 0.97 -7.01 3.72
CA ALA A 72 1.22 -7.36 5.11
C ALA A 72 2.71 -7.21 5.45
N SER A 73 2.98 -6.60 6.61
CA SER A 73 4.35 -6.45 7.10
C SER A 73 4.99 -7.82 7.38
N THR A 74 6.33 -7.90 7.26
CA THR A 74 7.07 -9.07 7.72
C THR A 74 6.96 -9.15 9.24
N TYR A 75 6.32 -10.21 9.73
CA TYR A 75 6.17 -10.44 11.16
C TYR A 75 7.52 -10.74 11.82
N ASN A 76 7.71 -10.20 13.02
CA ASN A 76 8.66 -10.71 14.00
C ASN A 76 7.87 -11.42 15.09
N VAL A 77 8.47 -12.42 15.76
CA VAL A 77 7.85 -13.10 16.90
C VAL A 77 7.37 -12.07 17.93
N GLY A 78 6.09 -12.15 18.32
CA GLY A 78 5.46 -11.22 19.27
C GLY A 78 4.83 -9.95 18.67
N GLN A 79 4.80 -9.80 17.34
CA GLN A 79 4.04 -8.73 16.66
C GLN A 79 2.81 -9.30 15.91
N PRO A 80 1.77 -8.49 15.68
CA PRO A 80 0.62 -8.89 14.86
C PRO A 80 1.05 -9.34 13.47
N ALA A 81 0.47 -10.45 12.99
CA ALA A 81 0.83 -11.06 11.71
C ALA A 81 0.62 -10.13 10.49
N LEU A 82 -0.25 -9.11 10.61
CA LEU A 82 -0.55 -8.16 9.56
C LEU A 82 0.15 -6.80 9.75
N GLY A 83 0.91 -6.61 10.82
CA GLY A 83 1.42 -5.31 11.26
C GLY A 83 0.39 -4.51 12.07
N ARG A 84 0.76 -3.27 12.45
CA ARG A 84 -0.10 -2.37 13.25
C ARG A 84 -0.83 -1.34 12.39
N GLU A 85 -0.29 -1.09 11.20
CA GLU A 85 -0.77 -0.08 10.27
C GLU A 85 -2.17 -0.36 9.75
N PRO A 86 -2.54 -1.58 9.30
CA PRO A 86 -3.88 -1.83 8.79
C PRO A 86 -4.97 -1.56 9.83
N GLU A 87 -4.76 -2.02 11.07
CA GLU A 87 -5.68 -1.79 12.18
C GLU A 87 -5.79 -0.29 12.51
N ALA A 88 -4.66 0.41 12.59
CA ALA A 88 -4.66 1.84 12.89
C ALA A 88 -5.35 2.67 11.80
N ILE A 89 -5.16 2.33 10.53
CA ILE A 89 -5.84 2.98 9.39
C ILE A 89 -7.33 2.72 9.44
N ASN A 90 -7.76 1.47 9.65
CA ASN A 90 -9.18 1.14 9.75
C ASN A 90 -9.86 1.88 10.91
N ARG A 91 -9.21 1.93 12.08
CA ARG A 91 -9.72 2.66 13.23
C ARG A 91 -9.82 4.18 12.99
N ALA A 92 -8.91 4.76 12.22
CA ALA A 92 -8.94 6.17 11.86
C ALA A 92 -9.93 6.51 10.74
N ASN A 93 -10.35 5.52 9.94
CA ASN A 93 -11.17 5.70 8.74
C ASN A 93 -12.19 4.55 8.65
N LEU A 94 -13.22 4.56 9.51
CA LEU A 94 -14.14 3.44 9.75
C LEU A 94 -14.89 2.91 8.50
N GLU A 95 -14.94 3.68 7.42
CA GLU A 95 -15.62 3.30 6.16
C GLU A 95 -14.64 2.88 5.04
N THR A 96 -13.37 2.62 5.37
CA THR A 96 -12.37 2.25 4.36
C THR A 96 -12.50 0.80 3.94
N ASN A 97 -12.74 0.57 2.66
CA ASN A 97 -12.61 -0.77 2.08
C ASN A 97 -11.13 -1.12 1.97
N MET A 98 -10.70 -2.23 2.56
CA MET A 98 -9.29 -2.62 2.63
C MET A 98 -9.08 -4.08 2.25
N ILE A 99 -8.06 -4.35 1.44
CA ILE A 99 -7.51 -5.68 1.19
C ILE A 99 -6.07 -5.72 1.73
N ILE A 100 -5.79 -6.68 2.60
CA ILE A 100 -4.45 -6.93 3.13
C ILE A 100 -3.88 -8.17 2.44
N MET A 101 -2.84 -7.99 1.63
CA MET A 101 -2.17 -9.06 0.89
C MET A 101 -1.02 -9.63 1.71
N ASN A 102 -1.17 -10.88 2.15
CA ASN A 102 -0.09 -11.65 2.73
C ASN A 102 0.40 -12.68 1.71
N PHE A 103 1.66 -12.54 1.27
CA PHE A 103 2.27 -13.52 0.38
C PHE A 103 3.13 -14.47 1.20
N PRO A 104 3.00 -15.80 1.02
CA PRO A 104 3.89 -16.75 1.67
C PRO A 104 5.34 -16.40 1.36
N ASN A 105 6.22 -16.60 2.34
CA ASN A 105 7.66 -16.53 2.09
C ASN A 105 8.00 -17.67 1.12
N ALA A 106 8.54 -17.31 -0.05
CA ALA A 106 9.29 -18.25 -0.87
C ALA A 106 10.61 -18.59 -0.19
#